data_AF-A0A410TMK7-F1
#
_entry.id   AF-A0A410TMK7-F1
#
_cell.length_a   1.000
_cell.length_b   1.000
_cell.length_c   1.000
_cell.angle_alpha   90.00
_cell.angle_beta   90.00
_cell.angle_gamma   90.00
#
_symmetry.space_group_name_H-M   'P 1'
#
loop_
_entity.id
_entity.type
_entity.pdbx_description
1 polymer ?
#
loop_
_entity_poly.entity_id
_entity_poly.type
_entity_poly.pdbx_seq_one_letter_code
_entity_poly.pdbx_strand_id
1 'polypeptide(L)'
;MTAESEYLLALFIAEQQSSPPISSGQLATALDRSQAATTEMIQRLETEGLVEYEPYERAKLTTSGCEQAEALHETYVTLSWFFRSVLDLDTHEREAMRMAGLVSPTVAERLAETLVPTGESSNESMTRSHNETSDP
;
A
#
# COMPACT_ATOMS: atom_id res chain seq x y z
N MET A 1 2.29 13.09 -11.10
CA MET A 1 2.19 13.00 -9.63
C MET A 1 1.58 11.70 -9.12
N THR A 2 0.62 11.04 -9.79
CA THR A 2 0.24 9.65 -9.41
C THR A 2 1.15 8.60 -10.05
N ALA A 3 1.53 8.82 -11.31
CA ALA A 3 2.37 7.89 -12.04
C ALA A 3 3.75 7.69 -11.37
N GLU A 4 4.47 8.74 -10.91
CA GLU A 4 5.73 8.52 -10.17
C GLU A 4 5.55 7.57 -8.99
N SER A 5 4.53 7.82 -8.17
CA SER A 5 4.24 7.01 -6.99
C SER A 5 3.94 5.56 -7.34
N GLU A 6 3.17 5.31 -8.41
CA GLU A 6 2.93 3.96 -8.91
C GLU A 6 4.25 3.26 -9.30
N TYR A 7 5.18 3.94 -9.97
CA TYR A 7 6.48 3.38 -10.35
C TYR A 7 7.40 3.12 -9.15
N LEU A 8 7.49 4.05 -8.20
CA LEU A 8 8.28 3.87 -6.97
C LEU A 8 7.76 2.71 -6.13
N LEU A 9 6.44 2.64 -5.96
CA LEU A 9 5.79 1.57 -5.21
C LEU A 9 5.93 0.22 -5.92
N ALA A 10 5.75 0.16 -7.24
CA ALA A 10 5.95 -1.06 -8.01
C ALA A 10 7.40 -1.55 -7.96
N LEU A 11 8.38 -0.65 -8.03
CA LEU A 11 9.80 -0.97 -7.84
C LEU A 11 10.04 -1.56 -6.45
N PHE A 12 9.55 -0.91 -5.39
CA PHE A 12 9.72 -1.37 -4.02
C PHE A 12 9.11 -2.77 -3.81
N ILE A 13 7.88 -2.98 -4.28
CA ILE A 13 7.20 -4.29 -4.20
C ILE A 13 7.95 -5.36 -5.01
N ALA A 14 8.53 -5.00 -6.16
CA ALA A 14 9.31 -5.92 -6.99
C ALA A 14 10.65 -6.29 -6.33
N GLU A 15 11.36 -5.32 -5.74
CA GLU A 15 12.62 -5.54 -5.02
C GLU A 15 12.44 -6.43 -3.78
N GLN A 16 11.26 -6.40 -3.14
CA GLN A 16 10.96 -7.30 -2.01
C GLN A 16 10.63 -8.73 -2.46
N GLN A 17 10.13 -8.91 -3.68
CA GLN A 17 9.78 -10.23 -4.23
C GLN A 17 10.92 -10.87 -5.03
N SER A 18 11.91 -10.10 -5.47
CA SER A 18 13.00 -10.55 -6.33
C SER A 18 14.24 -9.72 -6.09
N SER A 19 15.43 -10.33 -6.22
CA SER A 19 16.67 -9.59 -6.04
C SER A 19 16.82 -8.48 -7.09
N PRO A 20 17.10 -7.22 -6.70
CA PRO A 20 17.41 -6.15 -7.65
C PRO A 20 18.65 -6.49 -8.49
N PRO A 21 18.79 -5.90 -9.69
CA PRO A 21 17.94 -4.84 -10.25
C PRO A 21 16.73 -5.34 -11.04
N ILE A 22 15.65 -4.54 -11.07
CA ILE A 22 14.38 -4.86 -11.73
C ILE A 22 14.38 -4.33 -13.17
N SER A 23 13.91 -5.13 -14.13
CA SER A 23 13.83 -4.66 -15.53
C SER A 23 12.66 -3.72 -15.79
N SER A 24 12.86 -2.74 -16.68
CA SER A 24 11.81 -1.86 -17.21
C SER A 24 10.60 -2.65 -17.74
N GLY A 25 10.83 -3.80 -18.39
CA GLY A 25 9.78 -4.67 -18.95
C GLY A 25 8.91 -5.31 -17.87
N GLN A 26 9.50 -5.69 -16.73
CA GLN A 26 8.74 -6.16 -15.57
C GLN A 26 7.82 -5.07 -15.02
N LEU A 27 8.33 -3.83 -14.88
CA LEU A 27 7.53 -2.70 -14.42
C LEU A 27 6.43 -2.31 -15.40
N ALA A 28 6.73 -2.29 -16.69
CA ALA A 28 5.77 -2.02 -17.75
C ALA A 28 4.60 -3.02 -17.71
N THR A 29 4.91 -4.31 -17.50
CA THR A 29 3.90 -5.35 -17.35
C THR A 29 3.10 -5.19 -16.05
N ALA A 30 3.77 -4.93 -14.93
CA ALA A 30 3.12 -4.78 -13.62
C ALA A 30 2.15 -3.59 -13.57
N LEU A 31 2.48 -2.50 -14.28
CA LEU A 31 1.69 -1.26 -14.29
C LEU A 31 0.77 -1.14 -15.52
N ASP A 32 0.74 -2.13 -16.41
CA ASP A 32 -0.01 -2.11 -17.68
C ASP A 32 0.32 -0.85 -18.52
N ARG A 33 1.63 -0.59 -18.70
CA ARG A 33 2.17 0.55 -19.45
C ARG A 33 3.05 0.09 -20.60
N SER A 34 3.23 0.95 -21.60
CA SER A 34 4.19 0.68 -22.68
C SER A 34 5.63 0.75 -22.17
N GLN A 35 6.53 -0.03 -22.77
CA GLN A 35 7.95 -0.01 -22.43
C GLN A 35 8.54 1.39 -22.60
N ALA A 36 8.17 2.11 -23.67
CA ALA A 36 8.61 3.48 -23.91
C ALA A 36 8.22 4.44 -22.77
N ALA A 37 6.95 4.43 -22.36
CA ALA A 37 6.47 5.29 -21.27
C ALA A 37 7.13 4.93 -19.92
N THR A 38 7.36 3.65 -19.68
CA THR A 38 8.10 3.17 -18.50
C THR A 38 9.54 3.66 -18.49
N THR A 39 10.26 3.54 -19.60
CA THR A 39 11.64 4.02 -19.71
C THR A 39 11.72 5.54 -19.51
N GLU A 40 10.81 6.31 -20.11
CA GLU A 40 10.75 7.76 -19.90
C GLU A 40 10.51 8.12 -18.42
N MET A 41 9.60 7.41 -17.74
CA MET A 41 9.34 7.65 -16.32
C MET A 41 10.55 7.29 -15.45
N ILE A 42 11.21 6.17 -15.70
CA ILE A 42 12.40 5.74 -14.96
C ILE A 42 13.54 6.76 -15.11
N GLN A 43 13.79 7.25 -16.33
CA GLN A 43 14.79 8.29 -16.57
C GLN A 43 14.48 9.60 -15.83
N ARG A 44 13.20 9.93 -15.69
CA ARG A 44 12.77 11.09 -14.92
C ARG A 44 13.01 10.89 -13.42
N LEU A 45 12.66 9.73 -12.88
CA LEU A 45 12.94 9.38 -11.49
C LEU A 45 14.45 9.33 -11.19
N GLU A 46 15.26 8.92 -12.16
CA GLU A 46 16.73 9.01 -12.09
C GLU A 46 17.21 10.46 -12.03
N THR A 47 16.66 11.34 -12.88
CA THR A 47 16.96 12.78 -12.86
C THR A 47 16.58 13.42 -11.51
N GLU A 48 15.54 12.92 -10.86
CA GLU A 48 15.09 13.33 -9.53
C GLU A 48 15.89 12.68 -8.37
N GLY A 49 16.81 11.76 -8.67
CA GLY A 49 17.66 11.09 -7.68
C GLY A 49 16.95 10.00 -6.87
N LEU A 50 15.80 9.51 -7.34
CA LEU A 50 14.98 8.50 -6.67
C LEU A 50 15.29 7.07 -7.14
N VAL A 51 15.83 6.94 -8.36
CA VAL A 51 16.15 5.64 -8.99
C VAL A 51 17.55 5.68 -9.61
N GLU A 52 18.28 4.58 -9.52
CA GLU A 52 19.48 4.31 -10.32
C GLU A 52 19.09 3.48 -11.54
N TYR A 53 19.46 3.93 -12.74
CA TYR A 53 19.17 3.22 -13.99
C TYR A 53 20.44 2.72 -14.66
N GLU A 54 20.63 1.40 -14.66
CA GLU A 54 21.79 0.72 -15.23
C GLU A 54 21.57 0.30 -16.70
N PRO A 55 22.66 0.10 -17.47
CA PRO A 55 22.60 -0.56 -18.78
C PRO A 55 21.77 -1.84 -18.74
N TYR A 56 21.13 -2.18 -19.86
CA TYR A 56 20.17 -3.29 -19.97
C TYR A 56 18.82 -3.06 -19.26
N GLU A 57 18.44 -1.78 -19.14
CA GLU A 57 17.12 -1.34 -18.68
C GLU A 57 16.77 -1.78 -17.25
N ARG A 58 17.74 -1.65 -16.35
CA ARG A 58 17.66 -2.15 -14.99
C ARG A 58 17.55 -0.99 -14.00
N ALA A 59 16.46 -0.95 -13.26
CA ALA A 59 16.16 0.10 -12.29
C ALA A 59 16.29 -0.44 -10.86
N LYS A 60 16.80 0.42 -9.98
CA LYS A 60 16.91 0.16 -8.54
C LYS A 60 16.60 1.44 -7.75
N LEU A 61 15.93 1.33 -6.61
CA LEU A 61 15.68 2.48 -5.75
C LEU A 61 16.99 3.02 -5.13
N THR A 62 17.14 4.34 -5.10
CA THR A 62 18.14 5.01 -4.25
C THR A 62 17.67 4.97 -2.80
N THR A 63 18.51 5.41 -1.86
CA THR A 63 18.08 5.59 -0.46
C THR A 63 16.86 6.51 -0.35
N SER A 64 16.88 7.66 -1.03
CA SER A 64 15.75 8.60 -1.01
C SER A 64 14.51 8.03 -1.69
N GLY A 65 14.68 7.28 -2.79
CA GLY A 65 13.56 6.61 -3.45
C GLY A 65 12.94 5.52 -2.57
N CYS A 66 13.76 4.79 -1.81
CA CYS A 66 13.31 3.77 -0.88
C CYS A 66 12.46 4.36 0.26
N GLU A 67 12.92 5.44 0.90
CA GLU A 67 12.16 6.14 1.95
C GLU A 67 10.79 6.60 1.45
N GLN A 68 10.73 7.15 0.24
CA GLN A 68 9.47 7.59 -0.36
C GLN A 68 8.58 6.41 -0.73
N ALA A 69 9.15 5.33 -1.28
CA ALA A 69 8.39 4.14 -1.66
C ALA A 69 7.85 3.37 -0.44
N GLU A 70 8.57 3.37 0.68
CA GLU A 70 8.13 2.78 1.94
C GLU A 70 6.88 3.49 2.48
N ALA A 71 6.86 4.82 2.50
CA ALA A 71 5.67 5.59 2.89
C ALA A 71 4.47 5.35 1.96
N LEU A 72 4.73 5.21 0.64
CA LEU A 72 3.70 4.81 -0.33
C LEU A 72 3.19 3.40 -0.06
N HIS A 73 4.08 2.48 0.32
CA HIS A 73 3.75 1.10 0.60
C HIS A 73 2.87 0.95 1.86
N GLU A 74 3.15 1.69 2.93
CA GLU A 74 2.29 1.73 4.13
C GLU A 74 0.86 2.19 3.78
N THR A 75 0.76 3.25 2.96
CA THR A 75 -0.51 3.77 2.47
C THR A 75 -1.22 2.74 1.60
N TYR A 76 -0.50 2.08 0.69
CA TYR A 76 -0.99 1.03 -0.18
C TYR A 76 -1.56 -0.17 0.60
N VAL A 77 -0.86 -0.65 1.63
CA VAL A 77 -1.33 -1.76 2.47
C VAL A 77 -2.63 -1.39 3.17
N THR A 78 -2.69 -0.19 3.75
CA THR A 78 -3.88 0.30 4.44
C THR A 78 -5.08 0.41 3.52
N LEU A 79 -4.89 1.02 2.35
CA LEU A 79 -5.94 1.13 1.33
C LEU A 79 -6.38 -0.24 0.81
N SER A 80 -5.43 -1.14 0.54
CA SER A 80 -5.73 -2.50 0.07
C SER A 80 -6.58 -3.25 1.08
N TRP A 81 -6.27 -3.12 2.38
CA TRP A 81 -7.05 -3.74 3.43
C TRP A 81 -8.44 -3.13 3.54
N PHE A 82 -8.56 -1.81 3.53
CA PHE A 82 -9.86 -1.13 3.54
C PHE A 82 -10.73 -1.54 2.36
N PHE A 83 -10.18 -1.50 1.15
CA PHE A 83 -10.89 -1.87 -0.08
C PHE A 83 -11.33 -3.31 -0.10
N ARG A 84 -10.53 -4.22 0.45
CA ARG A 84 -10.90 -5.63 0.58
C ARG A 84 -11.93 -5.87 1.68
N SER A 85 -11.69 -5.35 2.88
CA SER A 85 -12.45 -5.75 4.08
C SER A 85 -13.70 -4.93 4.33
N VAL A 86 -13.74 -3.68 3.86
CA VAL A 86 -14.89 -2.78 4.06
C VAL A 86 -15.69 -2.62 2.77
N LEU A 87 -15.02 -2.48 1.62
CA LEU A 87 -15.69 -2.25 0.33
C LEU A 87 -15.88 -3.52 -0.51
N ASP A 88 -15.27 -4.65 -0.12
CA ASP A 88 -15.36 -5.94 -0.82
C ASP A 88 -15.01 -5.84 -2.32
N LEU A 89 -13.94 -5.11 -2.64
CA LEU A 89 -13.48 -4.92 -4.02
C LEU A 89 -12.53 -6.03 -4.45
N ASP A 90 -12.89 -6.81 -5.47
CA ASP A 90 -11.99 -7.81 -6.10
C ASP A 90 -10.68 -7.19 -6.64
N THR A 91 -10.69 -5.90 -6.95
CA THR A 91 -9.57 -5.17 -7.55
C THR A 91 -8.81 -4.31 -6.54
N HIS A 92 -8.94 -4.63 -5.24
CA HIS A 92 -8.43 -3.85 -4.11
C HIS A 92 -6.97 -3.41 -4.27
N GLU A 93 -6.06 -4.30 -4.70
CA GLU A 93 -4.63 -3.96 -4.87
C GLU A 93 -4.42 -2.91 -5.97
N ARG A 94 -5.09 -3.08 -7.11
CA ARG A 94 -4.95 -2.17 -8.24
C ARG A 94 -5.54 -0.78 -7.95
N GLU A 95 -6.62 -0.71 -7.19
CA GLU A 95 -7.16 0.59 -6.74
C GLU A 95 -6.27 1.24 -5.69
N ALA A 96 -5.73 0.46 -4.74
CA ALA A 96 -4.80 0.97 -3.74
C ALA A 96 -3.52 1.52 -4.38
N MET A 97 -2.95 0.82 -5.35
CA MET A 97 -1.75 1.24 -6.10
C MET A 97 -1.95 2.63 -6.73
N ARG A 98 -3.07 2.84 -7.42
CA ARG A 98 -3.39 4.11 -8.09
C ARG A 98 -3.65 5.26 -7.12
N MET A 99 -4.12 4.95 -5.92
CA MET A 99 -4.47 5.95 -4.92
C MET A 99 -3.37 6.25 -3.90
N ALA A 100 -2.37 5.37 -3.75
CA ALA A 100 -1.37 5.48 -2.69
C ALA A 100 -0.65 6.85 -2.69
N GLY A 101 -0.32 7.39 -3.88
CA GLY A 101 0.31 8.70 -4.02
C GLY A 101 -0.61 9.92 -3.80
N LEU A 102 -1.92 9.72 -3.69
CA LEU A 102 -2.91 10.78 -3.50
C LEU A 102 -3.33 10.94 -2.03
N VAL A 103 -3.11 9.92 -1.22
CA VAL A 103 -3.54 9.89 0.17
C VAL A 103 -2.37 10.33 1.05
N SER A 104 -2.58 11.37 1.85
CA SER A 104 -1.56 11.82 2.81
C SER A 104 -1.34 10.76 3.90
N PRO A 105 -0.13 10.65 4.47
CA PRO A 105 0.18 9.70 5.54
C PRO A 105 -0.80 9.78 6.72
N THR A 106 -1.20 10.97 7.14
CA THR A 106 -2.17 11.16 8.24
C THR A 106 -3.53 10.54 7.92
N VAL A 107 -4.01 10.63 6.67
CA VAL A 107 -5.29 10.01 6.27
C VAL A 107 -5.17 8.49 6.25
N ALA A 108 -4.04 7.96 5.76
CA ALA A 108 -3.77 6.53 5.78
C ALA A 108 -3.73 6.00 7.22
N GLU A 109 -3.00 6.66 8.11
CA GLU A 109 -2.92 6.30 9.53
C GLU A 109 -4.31 6.27 10.20
N ARG A 110 -5.12 7.31 10.00
CA ARG A 110 -6.49 7.35 10.53
C ARG A 110 -7.38 6.25 9.94
N LEU A 111 -7.21 5.94 8.66
CA LEU A 111 -7.95 4.84 8.03
C LEU A 111 -7.56 3.50 8.67
N ALA A 112 -6.27 3.27 8.95
CA ALA A 112 -5.80 2.08 9.64
C ALA A 112 -6.42 1.94 11.04
N GLU A 113 -6.54 3.03 11.80
CA GLU A 113 -7.21 3.03 13.12
C GLU A 113 -8.67 2.53 13.04
N THR A 114 -9.39 2.85 11.97
CA THR A 114 -10.79 2.39 11.79
C THR A 114 -10.92 0.91 11.48
N LEU A 115 -9.85 0.29 10.97
CA LEU A 115 -9.85 -1.11 10.55
C LEU A 115 -9.49 -2.06 11.70
N VAL A 116 -8.79 -1.57 12.72
CA VAL A 116 -8.55 -2.34 13.95
C VAL A 116 -9.92 -2.54 14.63
N PRO A 117 -10.40 -3.79 14.79
CA PRO A 117 -11.63 -4.01 15.51
C PRO A 117 -11.43 -3.49 16.93
N THR A 118 -12.06 -2.36 17.24
CA THR A 118 -12.04 -1.80 18.60
C THR A 118 -12.78 -2.80 19.46
N GLY A 119 -12.02 -3.65 20.15
CA GLY A 119 -12.54 -4.62 21.11
C GLY A 119 -13.05 -3.91 22.36
N GLU A 120 -14.09 -3.08 22.24
CA GLU A 120 -14.85 -2.56 23.38
C GLU A 120 -16.36 -2.57 23.04
N SER A 121 -16.94 -3.76 23.14
CA SER A 121 -18.31 -3.94 23.62
C SER A 121 -18.25 -5.00 24.71
N SER A 122 -17.66 -4.63 25.84
CA SER A 122 -17.61 -5.42 27.07
C SER A 122 -17.87 -4.50 28.25
N ASN A 123 -19.16 -4.28 28.53
CA ASN A 123 -19.83 -3.78 29.75
C ASN A 123 -21.02 -2.91 29.29
N GLU A 124 -22.25 -3.00 29.78
CA GLU A 124 -22.73 -3.47 31.07
C GLU A 124 -24.23 -3.75 30.94
N SER A 125 -24.68 -4.91 31.38
CA SER A 125 -26.04 -5.07 31.91
C SER A 125 -25.94 -5.95 33.13
N MET A 126 -25.36 -5.36 34.17
CA MET A 126 -25.39 -5.86 35.53
C MET A 126 -26.76 -5.50 36.15
N THR A 127 -27.35 -6.46 36.86
CA THR A 127 -28.34 -6.31 37.95
C THR A 127 -29.84 -6.04 37.65
N ARG A 128 -30.64 -7.10 37.78
CA ARG A 128 -31.89 -7.23 38.59
C ARG A 128 -32.35 -8.68 38.42
N SER A 129 -32.64 -9.52 39.40
CA SER A 129 -32.74 -9.49 40.87
C SER A 129 -32.89 -10.98 41.27
N HIS A 130 -32.19 -11.52 42.27
CA HIS A 130 -32.79 -11.97 43.57
C HIS A 130 -34.31 -12.18 43.50
N ASN A 131 -34.95 -13.28 43.95
CA ASN A 131 -34.61 -14.38 44.87
C ASN A 131 -35.76 -15.43 44.85
N GLU A 132 -35.54 -16.62 45.43
CA GLU A 132 -36.53 -17.56 46.00
C GLU A 132 -37.47 -18.33 45.02
N THR A 133 -37.70 -19.64 45.15
CA THR A 133 -37.98 -20.36 46.40
C THR A 133 -37.80 -21.88 46.22
N SER A 134 -37.12 -22.46 47.21
CA SER A 134 -37.15 -23.81 47.79
C SER A 134 -37.75 -25.03 47.04
N ASP A 135 -36.89 -26.07 47.03
CA ASP A 135 -37.14 -27.53 47.15
C ASP A 135 -38.26 -27.92 48.15
N PRO A 136 -38.78 -29.17 48.20
CA PRO A 136 -38.05 -30.45 48.00
C PRO A 136 -38.71 -31.52 47.10
#